data_AF-A0A5C7PNP8-F1
#
_entry.id   AF-A0A5C7PNP8-F1
#
_cell.length_a   1.000
_cell.length_b   1.000
_cell.length_c   1.000
_cell.angle_alpha   90.00
_cell.angle_beta   90.00
_cell.angle_gamma   90.00
#
_symmetry.space_group_name_H-M   'P 1'
#
loop_
_entity.id
_entity.type
_entity.pdbx_description
1 polymer ?
#
loop_
_entity_poly.entity_id
_entity_poly.type
_entity_poly.pdbx_seq_one_letter_code
_entity_poly.pdbx_strand_id
1 'polypeptide(L)' 'MTAATSTVSTQIAVRTGVLPALSSIAAGLLLIFAVGFSHMSAAHNAAHDTRHAAAFPCH' A
#
# COMPACT_ATOMS: atom_id res chain seq x y z
N MET A 1 0.40 51.52 -1.69
CA MET A 1 -0.48 50.46 -1.17
C MET A 1 0.30 49.17 -1.24
N THR A 2 0.79 48.65 -0.12
CA THR A 2 1.61 47.43 -0.09
C THR A 2 0.75 46.30 0.45
N ALA A 3 0.38 45.35 -0.40
CA ALA A 3 -0.43 44.20 -0.02
C ALA A 3 0.45 43.14 0.67
N ALA A 4 0.01 42.67 1.84
CA ALA A 4 0.65 41.55 2.52
C ALA A 4 0.08 40.23 1.99
N THR A 5 0.92 39.41 1.37
CA THR A 5 0.55 38.07 0.91
C THR A 5 0.60 37.10 2.09
N SER A 6 -0.55 36.61 2.54
CA SER A 6 -0.63 35.60 3.59
C SER A 6 -0.42 34.20 3.00
N THR A 7 0.74 33.60 3.26
CA THR A 7 1.05 32.22 2.90
C THR A 7 0.32 31.26 3.84
N VAL A 8 -0.71 30.57 3.34
CA VAL A 8 -1.41 29.53 4.10
C VAL A 8 -0.57 28.25 4.07
N SER A 9 0.16 27.98 5.15
CA SER A 9 0.87 26.73 5.35
C SER A 9 -0.13 25.63 5.73
N THR A 10 -0.41 24.71 4.80
CA THR A 10 -1.24 23.53 5.10
C THR A 10 -0.37 22.50 5.82
N GLN A 11 -0.50 22.43 7.15
CA GLN A 11 0.14 21.37 7.94
C GLN A 11 -0.58 20.04 7.70
N ILE A 12 0.03 19.16 6.92
CA ILE A 12 -0.42 17.77 6.76
C ILE A 12 0.03 17.01 8.02
N ALA A 13 -0.92 16.67 8.88
CA ALA A 13 -0.65 15.87 10.06
C ALA A 13 -0.31 14.42 9.64
N VAL A 14 0.98 14.09 9.60
CA VAL A 14 1.44 12.71 9.40
C VAL A 14 1.30 11.96 10.73
N ARG A 15 0.34 11.02 10.80
CA ARG A 15 0.14 10.18 11.98
C ARG A 15 1.15 9.02 11.98
N THR A 16 2.27 9.19 12.66
CA THR A 16 3.32 8.16 12.88
C THR A 16 3.02 7.25 14.07
N GLY A 17 1.85 6.60 14.05
CA GLY A 17 1.44 5.66 15.10
C GLY A 17 1.91 4.23 14.82
N VAL A 18 2.08 3.41 15.87
CA VAL A 18 2.35 1.96 15.74
C VAL A 18 1.13 1.22 15.18
N LEU A 19 -0.09 1.70 15.47
CA LEU A 19 -1.33 1.07 15.02
C LEU A 19 -1.46 0.99 13.49
N PRO A 20 -1.27 2.07 12.70
CA PRO A 20 -1.30 1.96 11.24
C PRO A 20 -0.19 1.04 10.69
N ALA A 21 0.99 1.01 11.30
CA ALA A 21 2.07 0.10 10.89
C ALA A 21 1.72 -1.39 11.14
N LEU A 22 1.13 -1.71 12.28
CA LEU A 22 0.64 -3.06 12.55
C LEU A 22 -0.51 -3.44 11.61
N SER A 23 -1.40 -2.48 11.30
CA SER A 23 -2.51 -2.72 10.38
C SER A 23 -2.04 -3.03 8.96
N SER A 24 -0.99 -2.36 8.48
CA SER A 24 -0.44 -2.62 7.14
C SER A 24 0.29 -3.95 7.07
N ILE A 25 1.02 -4.33 8.13
CA ILE A 25 1.63 -5.67 8.25
C ILE A 25 0.54 -6.75 8.26
N ALA A 26 -0.49 -6.59 9.09
CA ALA A 26 -1.60 -7.54 9.16
C ALA A 26 -2.35 -7.66 7.82
N ALA A 27 -2.59 -6.55 7.13
CA ALA A 27 -3.18 -6.55 5.80
C ALA A 27 -2.31 -7.27 4.77
N GLY A 28 -0.98 -7.05 4.80
CA GLY A 28 -0.04 -7.77 3.92
C GLY A 28 -0.07 -9.28 4.15
N LEU A 29 -0.04 -9.71 5.42
CA LEU A 29 -0.16 -11.12 5.78
C LEU A 29 -1.49 -11.70 5.32
N LEU A 30 -2.60 -11.00 5.54
CA LEU A 30 -3.93 -11.41 5.10
C LEU A 30 -3.96 -11.68 3.59
N LEU A 31 -3.39 -10.78 2.77
CA LEU A 31 -3.37 -10.95 1.32
C LEU A 31 -2.56 -12.18 0.90
N ILE A 32 -1.39 -12.41 1.51
CA ILE A 32 -0.55 -13.58 1.23
C ILE A 32 -1.32 -14.87 1.53
N PHE A 33 -1.96 -14.96 2.69
CA PHE A 33 -2.70 -16.17 3.08
C PHE A 33 -3.98 -16.36 2.27
N ALA A 34 -4.75 -15.29 2.06
CA ALA A 34 -6.02 -15.35 1.35
C ALA A 34 -5.85 -15.81 -0.10
N VAL A 35 -4.84 -15.30 -0.81
CA VAL A 35 -4.65 -15.59 -2.23
C VAL A 35 -3.73 -16.81 -2.43
N GLY A 36 -2.69 -16.95 -1.60
CA GLY A 36 -1.72 -18.06 -1.69
C GLY A 36 -2.30 -19.43 -1.35
N PHE A 37 -3.28 -19.52 -0.45
CA PHE A 37 -3.95 -20.78 -0.07
C PHE A 37 -5.40 -20.87 -0.55
N SER A 38 -5.79 -20.01 -1.49
CA SER A 38 -7.12 -20.03 -2.08
C SER A 38 -7.38 -21.34 -2.84
N HIS A 39 -8.54 -21.94 -2.63
CA HIS A 39 -9.05 -23.05 -3.46
C HIS A 39 -9.51 -22.58 -4.85
N MET A 40 -9.76 -21.28 -5.02
CA MET A 40 -10.05 -20.69 -6.33
C MET A 40 -8.75 -20.56 -7.12
N SER A 41 -8.63 -21.37 -8.17
CA SER A 41 -7.47 -21.40 -9.08
C SER A 41 -7.15 -20.03 -9.67
N ALA A 42 -8.15 -19.23 -10.02
CA ALA A 42 -7.95 -17.88 -10.55
C ALA A 42 -7.20 -16.96 -9.56
N ALA A 43 -7.57 -17.00 -8.27
CA ALA A 43 -6.92 -16.17 -7.25
C ALA A 43 -5.48 -16.66 -6.99
N HIS A 44 -5.29 -17.96 -6.79
CA HIS A 44 -3.97 -18.56 -6.58
C HIS A 44 -3.02 -18.28 -7.75
N ASN A 45 -3.51 -18.42 -8.98
CA ASN A 45 -2.75 -18.12 -10.19
C ASN A 45 -2.40 -16.63 -10.28
N ALA A 46 -3.32 -15.72 -9.93
CA ALA A 46 -3.02 -14.28 -9.91
C ALA A 46 -1.90 -13.92 -8.92
N ALA A 47 -1.83 -14.57 -7.75
CA ALA A 47 -0.70 -14.39 -6.83
C ALA A 47 0.62 -14.92 -7.41
N HIS A 48 0.56 -16.06 -8.10
CA HIS A 48 1.73 -16.62 -8.80
C HIS A 48 2.20 -15.70 -9.93
N ASP A 49 1.29 -15.20 -10.76
CA ASP A 49 1.59 -14.29 -11.87
C ASP A 49 2.14 -12.95 -11.35
N THR A 50 1.58 -12.42 -10.25
CA THR A 50 2.07 -11.18 -9.64
C THR A 50 3.49 -11.33 -9.12
N ARG A 51 3.88 -12.49 -8.55
CA ARG A 51 5.26 -12.70 -8.12
C ARG A 51 6.24 -12.76 -9.30
N HIS A 52 5.78 -13.26 -10.46
CA HIS A 52 6.56 -13.32 -11.69
C HIS A 52 6.65 -11.93 -12.34
N ALA A 53 5.59 -11.13 -12.27
CA ALA A 53 5.57 -9.73 -12.72
C ALA A 53 6.38 -8.80 -11.80
N ALA A 54 6.35 -9.04 -10.48
CA ALA A 54 7.14 -8.31 -9.49
C ALA A 54 8.64 -8.59 -9.59
N ALA A 55 9.03 -9.61 -10.37
CA ALA A 55 10.42 -9.93 -10.65
C ALA A 55 11.01 -9.14 -11.84
N PHE A 56 10.37 -8.09 -12.38
CA PHE A 56 10.95 -7.32 -13.47
C PHE A 56 10.63 -5.81 -13.52
N PRO A 57 11.60 -4.96 -13.97
CA PRO A 57 11.27 -3.74 -14.69
C PRO A 57 10.64 -4.07 -16.05
N CYS A 58 9.68 -3.25 -16.46
CA CYS A 58 9.16 -3.19 -17.81
C CYS A 58 10.04 -2.29 -18.71
N HIS A 59 11.31 -2.68 -18.89
CA HIS A 59 12.10 -2.31 -20.07
C HIS A 59 13.06 -3.44 -20.43
#